data_AF-A0A150VJG4-F1
#
_entry.id   AF-A0A150VJG4-F1
#
_cell.length_a   1.000
_cell.length_b   1.000
_cell.length_c   1.000
_cell.angle_alpha   90.00
_cell.angle_beta   90.00
_cell.angle_gamma   90.00
#
_symmetry.space_group_name_H-M   'P 1'
#
loop_
_entity.id
_entity.type
_entity.pdbx_description
1 polymer ?
#
loop_
_entity_poly.entity_id
_entity_poly.type
_entity_poly.pdbx_seq_one_letter_code
_entity_poly.pdbx_strand_id
1 'polypeptide(L)'
;MSKKASDTPCVCPTYHSSAFQRPGQVASIQTILAGLTENRTQTSHWSFVLLPQAYPIDDAKLTVTTPVWVWLWNSVRAIDHCVEANSSMPPIDELVDEDARDAFEVIGPNLLKTKENWANEEPRFSCMLGVIKAQSC
;
A
#
# COMPACT_ATOMS: atom_id res chain seq x y z
N MET A 1 0.91 -29.02 29.46
CA MET A 1 -0.18 -28.29 28.76
C MET A 1 0.46 -27.48 27.65
N SER A 2 0.17 -27.79 26.38
CA SER A 2 0.78 -27.10 25.24
C SER A 2 0.17 -25.71 25.09
N LYS A 3 0.99 -24.65 25.00
CA LYS A 3 0.51 -23.30 24.70
C LYS A 3 -0.18 -23.30 23.33
N LYS A 4 -1.30 -22.59 23.18
CA LYS A 4 -1.89 -22.35 21.86
C LYS A 4 -0.98 -21.38 21.10
N ALA A 5 -0.92 -21.52 19.78
CA ALA A 5 -0.12 -20.64 18.93
C ALA A 5 -0.54 -19.15 19.09
N SER A 6 -1.83 -18.90 19.40
CA SER A 6 -2.37 -17.58 19.73
C SER A 6 -1.71 -16.90 20.94
N ASP A 7 -1.11 -17.68 21.85
CA ASP A 7 -0.59 -17.20 23.12
C ASP A 7 0.92 -16.91 23.04
N THR A 8 1.51 -17.03 21.85
CA THR A 8 2.92 -16.75 21.60
C THR A 8 3.04 -15.38 20.94
N PRO A 9 3.62 -14.37 21.61
CA PRO A 9 3.82 -13.06 20.99
C PRO A 9 4.69 -13.20 19.74
N CYS A 10 4.32 -12.52 18.65
CA CYS A 10 5.13 -12.42 17.45
C CYS A 10 6.36 -11.53 17.74
N VAL A 11 7.39 -12.12 18.34
CA VAL A 11 8.67 -11.43 18.52
C VAL A 11 9.41 -11.53 17.18
N CYS A 12 9.30 -10.49 16.37
CA CYS A 12 10.06 -10.36 15.13
C CYS A 12 11.53 -10.10 15.51
N PRO A 13 12.51 -10.96 15.16
CA PRO A 13 13.90 -10.59 15.28
C PRO A 13 14.15 -9.42 14.31
N THR A 14 14.96 -8.45 14.72
CA THR A 14 15.24 -7.23 13.97
C THR A 14 16.03 -7.56 12.70
N TYR A 15 15.34 -7.97 11.63
CA TYR A 15 15.92 -8.15 10.30
C TYR A 15 15.70 -6.87 9.50
N HIS A 16 16.74 -6.39 8.81
CA HIS A 16 16.57 -5.34 7.81
C HIS A 16 15.76 -5.92 6.65
N SER A 17 14.60 -5.31 6.35
CA SER A 17 13.80 -5.66 5.19
C SER A 17 13.86 -4.53 4.17
N SER A 18 14.12 -4.88 2.91
CA SER A 18 14.00 -3.96 1.77
C SER A 18 12.90 -4.50 0.88
N ALA A 19 11.97 -3.65 0.50
CA ALA A 19 10.82 -4.05 -0.30
C ALA A 19 10.79 -3.22 -1.57
N PHE A 20 10.72 -3.93 -2.68
CA PHE A 20 10.86 -3.35 -4.01
C PHE A 20 9.53 -3.32 -4.72
N GLN A 21 9.16 -2.17 -5.24
CA GLN A 21 7.92 -1.99 -5.98
C GLN A 21 8.01 -2.72 -7.32
N ARG A 22 7.50 -3.95 -7.35
CA ARG A 22 7.44 -4.78 -8.56
C ARG A 22 6.23 -4.41 -9.42
N PRO A 23 6.25 -4.76 -10.73
CA PRO A 23 5.08 -4.66 -11.58
C PRO A 23 3.84 -5.24 -10.89
N GLY A 24 2.85 -4.38 -10.59
CA GLY A 24 1.61 -4.79 -9.94
C GLY A 24 1.56 -4.78 -8.40
N GLN A 25 2.58 -4.26 -7.72
CA GLN A 25 2.55 -4.03 -6.27
C GLN A 25 2.66 -2.53 -5.97
N VAL A 26 1.65 -1.73 -6.29
CA VAL A 26 1.73 -0.28 -6.02
C VAL A 26 1.36 0.02 -4.55
N ALA A 27 0.49 -0.78 -3.93
CA ALA A 27 -0.20 -0.40 -2.68
C ALA A 27 0.07 -1.29 -1.45
N SER A 28 0.95 -2.29 -1.52
CA SER A 28 1.10 -3.28 -0.42
C SER A 28 2.42 -3.20 0.33
N ILE A 29 3.35 -2.36 -0.12
CA ILE A 29 4.73 -2.38 0.37
C ILE A 29 4.91 -1.47 1.59
N GLN A 30 3.97 -0.55 1.81
CA GLN A 30 4.19 0.58 2.71
C GLN A 30 3.22 0.60 3.89
N THR A 31 2.19 -0.24 3.84
CA THR A 31 1.28 -0.52 4.94
C THR A 31 1.91 -1.46 5.97
N ILE A 32 1.72 -1.16 7.26
CA ILE A 32 2.14 -2.01 8.40
C ILE A 32 1.21 -3.21 8.63
N LEU A 33 0.21 -3.44 7.78
CA LEU A 33 -0.73 -4.56 7.88
C LEU A 33 -0.32 -5.71 6.96
N ALA A 34 -0.25 -6.93 7.48
CA ALA A 34 -0.17 -8.12 6.66
C ALA A 34 -1.41 -8.99 6.80
N GLY A 35 -1.85 -9.52 5.66
CA GLY A 35 -2.91 -10.51 5.56
C GLY A 35 -2.35 -11.86 5.14
N LEU A 36 -2.81 -12.93 5.78
CA LEU A 36 -2.50 -14.31 5.43
C LEU A 36 -3.79 -15.13 5.44
N THR A 37 -4.01 -15.93 4.40
CA THR A 37 -5.15 -16.86 4.36
C THR A 37 -4.70 -18.26 4.74
N GLU A 38 -5.28 -18.84 5.79
CA GLU A 38 -5.04 -20.23 6.15
C GLU A 38 -5.74 -21.14 5.14
N ASN A 39 -4.96 -21.83 4.31
CA ASN A 39 -5.51 -22.57 3.17
C ASN A 39 -6.45 -23.73 3.58
N ARG A 40 -6.30 -24.27 4.80
CA ARG A 40 -7.14 -25.37 5.29
C ARG A 40 -8.54 -24.90 5.72
N THR A 41 -8.61 -23.76 6.39
CA THR A 41 -9.84 -23.21 6.96
C THR A 41 -10.44 -22.12 6.07
N GLN A 42 -9.71 -21.69 5.03
CA GLN A 42 -10.03 -20.55 4.18
C GLN A 42 -10.28 -19.26 4.98
N THR A 43 -9.70 -19.17 6.18
CA THR A 43 -9.85 -18.01 7.06
C THR A 43 -8.73 -17.03 6.80
N SER A 44 -9.10 -15.76 6.58
CA SER A 44 -8.14 -14.67 6.42
C SER A 44 -7.81 -14.06 7.79
N HIS A 45 -6.53 -14.05 8.11
CA HIS A 45 -5.98 -13.49 9.34
C HIS A 45 -5.23 -12.21 8.99
N TRP A 46 -5.51 -11.14 9.72
CA TRP A 46 -4.88 -9.84 9.55
C TRP A 46 -4.16 -9.47 10.83
N SER A 47 -2.94 -8.98 10.71
CA SER A 47 -2.18 -8.48 11.86
C SER A 47 -1.41 -7.25 11.47
N PHE A 48 -1.31 -6.30 12.40
CA PHE A 48 -0.25 -5.31 12.36
C PHE A 48 1.07 -6.05 12.48
N VAL A 49 1.93 -5.79 11.52
CA VAL A 49 3.26 -6.33 11.42
C VAL A 49 4.21 -5.23 11.85
N LEU A 50 4.79 -5.39 13.04
CA LEU A 50 5.83 -4.52 13.58
C LEU A 50 7.18 -4.76 12.87
N LEU A 51 7.17 -4.99 11.55
CA LEU A 51 8.41 -5.03 10.79
C LEU A 51 9.03 -3.63 10.82
N PRO A 52 10.36 -3.52 10.98
CA PRO A 52 11.03 -2.25 10.72
C PRO A 52 10.68 -1.81 9.31
N GLN A 53 10.20 -0.56 9.20
CA GLN A 53 9.73 0.07 7.97
C GLN A 53 10.71 -0.25 6.85
N ALA A 54 10.30 -1.10 5.91
CA ALA A 54 11.14 -1.46 4.78
C ALA A 54 11.42 -0.17 4.01
N TYR A 55 12.67 0.12 3.66
CA TYR A 55 12.95 1.24 2.76
C TYR A 55 12.31 0.95 1.41
N PRO A 56 11.26 1.69 1.01
CA PRO A 56 10.64 1.47 -0.29
C PRO A 56 11.58 1.95 -1.38
N ILE A 57 11.78 1.12 -2.39
CA ILE A 57 12.53 1.50 -3.59
C ILE A 57 11.50 1.60 -4.72
N ASP A 58 11.16 2.84 -5.06
CA ASP A 58 10.19 3.19 -6.09
C ASP A 58 10.91 3.63 -7.38
N ASP A 59 10.86 2.77 -8.39
CA ASP A 59 11.41 3.05 -9.73
C ASP A 59 10.30 2.87 -10.77
N ALA A 60 9.84 4.00 -11.33
CA ALA A 60 8.79 4.04 -12.33
C ALA A 60 9.09 3.19 -13.56
N LYS A 61 10.37 3.09 -13.96
CA LYS A 61 10.83 2.33 -15.11
C LYS A 61 10.51 0.85 -15.00
N LEU A 62 10.44 0.34 -13.78
CA LEU A 62 10.16 -1.08 -13.53
C LEU A 62 8.69 -1.40 -13.65
N THR A 63 7.83 -0.39 -13.66
CA THR A 63 6.38 -0.58 -13.72
C THR A 63 5.79 -0.41 -15.10
N VAL A 64 6.58 0.02 -16.10
CA VAL A 64 6.13 0.20 -17.49
C VAL A 64 5.64 -1.10 -18.13
N THR A 65 6.14 -2.25 -17.64
CA THR A 65 5.74 -3.59 -18.09
C THR A 65 4.53 -4.15 -17.34
N THR A 66 4.03 -3.43 -16.31
CA THR A 66 2.81 -3.83 -15.59
C THR A 66 1.65 -3.92 -16.59
N PRO A 67 0.75 -4.90 -16.50
CA PRO A 67 -0.45 -4.88 -17.33
C PRO A 67 -1.36 -3.71 -16.93
N VAL A 68 -2.00 -3.06 -17.91
CA VAL A 68 -2.81 -1.84 -17.69
C VAL A 68 -3.87 -2.05 -16.60
N TRP A 69 -4.61 -3.15 -16.64
CA TRP A 69 -5.66 -3.42 -15.65
C TRP A 69 -5.10 -3.59 -14.24
N VAL A 70 -3.90 -4.17 -14.08
CA VAL A 70 -3.25 -4.36 -12.77
C VAL A 70 -2.82 -3.01 -12.20
N TRP A 71 -2.24 -2.15 -13.02
CA TRP A 71 -1.85 -0.80 -12.58
C TRP A 71 -3.07 0.01 -12.17
N LEU A 72 -4.10 0.07 -13.02
CA LEU A 72 -5.31 0.83 -12.74
C LEU A 72 -6.03 0.32 -11.48
N TRP A 73 -6.17 -0.99 -11.32
CA TRP A 73 -6.82 -1.58 -10.14
C TRP A 73 -6.08 -1.23 -8.85
N ASN A 74 -4.76 -1.32 -8.84
CA ASN A 74 -3.97 -0.99 -7.66
C ASN A 74 -4.03 0.50 -7.30
N SER A 75 -4.05 1.39 -8.29
CA SER A 75 -4.22 2.83 -8.04
C SER A 75 -5.63 3.17 -7.55
N VAL A 76 -6.66 2.48 -8.03
CA VAL A 76 -8.03 2.62 -7.51
C VAL A 76 -8.09 2.20 -6.03
N ARG A 77 -7.42 1.11 -5.65
CA ARG A 77 -7.35 0.70 -4.24
C ARG A 77 -6.70 1.77 -3.35
N ALA A 78 -5.67 2.46 -3.84
CA ALA A 78 -5.07 3.55 -3.08
C ALA A 78 -6.02 4.74 -2.93
N ILE A 79 -6.84 5.02 -3.96
CA ILE A 79 -7.93 6.00 -3.86
C ILE A 79 -8.97 5.55 -2.82
N ASP A 80 -9.32 4.26 -2.77
CA ASP A 80 -10.24 3.73 -1.76
C ASP A 80 -9.69 3.98 -0.34
N HIS A 81 -8.39 3.74 -0.11
CA HIS A 81 -7.75 4.05 1.17
C HIS A 81 -7.82 5.54 1.52
N CYS A 82 -7.60 6.45 0.57
CA CYS A 82 -7.77 7.89 0.79
C CYS A 82 -9.20 8.23 1.25
N VAL A 83 -10.21 7.64 0.60
CA VAL A 83 -11.61 7.88 0.92
C VAL A 83 -11.98 7.30 2.28
N GLU A 84 -11.50 6.09 2.60
CA GLU A 84 -11.70 5.44 3.90
C GLU A 84 -11.07 6.25 5.05
N ALA A 85 -9.84 6.75 4.87
CA ALA A 85 -9.15 7.59 5.84
C ALA A 85 -9.94 8.88 6.12
N ASN A 86 -10.27 9.64 5.07
CA ASN A 86 -10.99 10.91 5.19
C ASN A 86 -12.47 10.74 5.62
N SER A 87 -13.01 9.52 5.57
CA SER A 87 -14.38 9.22 6.02
C SER A 87 -14.41 8.43 7.33
N SER A 88 -13.26 8.29 8.01
CA SER A 88 -13.14 7.52 9.23
C SER A 88 -13.97 8.13 10.37
N MET A 89 -14.44 7.26 11.29
CA MET A 89 -15.18 7.73 12.47
C MET A 89 -14.21 8.32 13.52
N PRO A 90 -14.66 9.28 14.35
CA PRO A 90 -13.81 9.93 15.34
C PRO A 90 -13.09 8.95 16.30
N PRO A 91 -11.91 9.33 16.85
CA PRO A 91 -11.31 10.67 16.80
C PRO A 91 -10.70 11.00 15.44
N ILE A 92 -10.93 12.25 14.98
CA ILE A 92 -10.34 12.78 13.75
C ILE A 92 -8.84 12.98 13.98
N ASP A 93 -8.04 12.52 13.03
CA ASP A 93 -6.62 12.87 12.93
C ASP A 93 -6.42 13.77 11.71
N GLU A 94 -6.18 15.06 11.97
CA GLU A 94 -6.09 16.08 10.92
C GLU A 94 -4.90 15.82 9.97
N LEU A 95 -3.83 15.20 10.45
CA LEU A 95 -2.67 14.86 9.63
C LEU A 95 -2.99 13.72 8.66
N VAL A 96 -3.73 12.72 9.14
CA VAL A 96 -4.23 11.59 8.33
C VAL A 96 -5.18 12.08 7.24
N ASP A 97 -6.09 12.99 7.58
CA ASP A 97 -7.04 13.58 6.63
C ASP A 97 -6.35 14.45 5.56
N GLU A 98 -5.37 15.27 5.97
CA GLU A 98 -4.55 16.05 5.04
C GLU A 98 -3.76 15.13 4.11
N ASP A 99 -3.16 14.08 4.67
CA ASP A 99 -2.37 13.14 3.88
C ASP A 99 -3.22 12.40 2.84
N ALA A 100 -4.42 11.97 3.23
CA ALA A 100 -5.38 11.32 2.35
C ALA A 100 -5.83 12.22 1.20
N ARG A 101 -6.07 13.52 1.46
CA ARG A 101 -6.48 14.50 0.43
C ARG A 101 -5.37 14.77 -0.57
N ASP A 102 -4.17 15.05 -0.06
CA ASP A 102 -3.00 15.29 -0.91
C ASP A 102 -2.68 14.08 -1.79
N ALA A 103 -2.76 12.88 -1.21
CA ALA A 103 -2.59 11.65 -1.96
C ALA A 103 -3.63 11.51 -3.08
N PHE A 104 -4.90 11.78 -2.80
CA PHE A 104 -5.98 11.72 -3.78
C PHE A 104 -5.75 12.70 -4.94
N GLU A 105 -5.37 13.94 -4.65
CA GLU A 105 -5.09 14.99 -5.64
C GLU A 105 -3.91 14.63 -6.55
N VAL A 106 -2.92 13.89 -6.03
CA VAL A 106 -1.79 13.40 -6.82
C VAL A 106 -2.16 12.16 -7.64
N ILE A 107 -2.84 11.17 -7.06
CA ILE A 107 -3.09 9.89 -7.73
C ILE A 107 -4.06 10.05 -8.90
N GLY A 108 -5.20 10.74 -8.69
CA GLY A 108 -6.29 10.80 -9.66
C GLY A 108 -5.85 11.30 -11.06
N PRO A 109 -5.29 12.52 -11.17
CA PRO A 109 -4.85 13.07 -12.44
C PRO A 109 -3.71 12.28 -13.08
N ASN A 110 -2.74 11.81 -12.29
CA ASN A 110 -1.58 11.08 -12.82
C ASN A 110 -1.94 9.66 -13.29
N LEU A 111 -2.99 9.06 -12.72
CA LEU A 111 -3.53 7.80 -13.22
C LEU A 111 -4.10 7.94 -14.63
N LEU A 112 -4.82 9.03 -14.89
CA LEU A 112 -5.36 9.35 -16.21
C LEU A 112 -4.23 9.60 -17.21
N LYS A 113 -3.23 10.42 -16.85
CA LYS A 113 -2.03 10.66 -17.68
C LYS A 113 -1.29 9.36 -18.00
N THR A 114 -1.17 8.44 -17.04
CA THR A 114 -0.51 7.14 -17.26
C THR A 114 -1.31 6.27 -18.24
N LYS A 115 -2.65 6.35 -18.21
CA LYS A 115 -3.52 5.63 -19.17
C LYS A 115 -3.40 6.21 -20.58
N GLU A 116 -3.27 7.54 -20.72
CA GLU A 116 -3.11 8.22 -22.00
C GLU A 116 -1.74 7.93 -22.64
N ASN A 117 -0.67 7.93 -21.85
CA ASN A 117 0.67 7.59 -22.31
C ASN A 117 1.33 6.55 -21.39
N TRP A 118 1.20 5.28 -21.78
CA TRP A 118 1.59 4.14 -20.95
C TRP A 118 3.08 4.09 -20.60
N ALA A 119 3.95 4.57 -21.50
CA ALA A 119 5.40 4.58 -21.32
C ALA A 119 5.89 5.80 -20.51
N ASN A 120 5.00 6.72 -20.12
CA ASN A 120 5.38 7.91 -19.38
C ASN A 120 5.72 7.55 -17.92
N GLU A 121 6.99 7.72 -17.54
CA GLU A 121 7.50 7.38 -16.21
C GLU A 121 7.13 8.43 -15.15
N GLU A 122 7.00 9.71 -15.52
CA GLU A 122 6.69 10.79 -14.58
C GLU A 122 5.34 10.59 -13.86
N PRO A 123 4.20 10.41 -14.56
CA PRO A 123 2.93 10.24 -13.88
C PRO A 123 2.88 8.91 -13.10
N ARG A 124 3.65 7.90 -13.52
CA ARG A 124 3.80 6.67 -12.74
C ARG A 124 4.47 6.93 -11.42
N PHE A 125 5.60 7.63 -11.44
CA PHE A 125 6.34 7.98 -10.24
C PHE A 125 5.48 8.84 -9.31
N SER A 126 4.77 9.83 -9.85
CA SER A 126 3.81 10.65 -9.10
C SER A 126 2.70 9.80 -8.48
N CYS A 127 2.13 8.81 -9.18
CA CYS A 127 1.21 7.84 -8.58
C CYS A 127 1.86 7.04 -7.45
N MET A 128 3.12 6.61 -7.58
CA MET A 128 3.81 5.88 -6.50
C MET A 128 3.91 6.74 -5.25
N LEU A 129 4.36 7.99 -5.39
CA LEU A 129 4.46 8.96 -4.28
C LEU A 129 3.11 9.20 -3.61
N GLY A 130 2.05 9.37 -4.39
CA GLY A 130 0.70 9.52 -3.84
C GLY A 130 0.25 8.28 -3.07
N VAL A 131 0.58 7.08 -3.57
CA VAL A 131 0.23 5.81 -2.92
C VAL A 131 0.99 5.58 -1.61
N ILE A 132 2.19 6.16 -1.47
CA ILE A 132 2.91 6.20 -0.18
C ILE A 132 2.10 6.96 0.85
N LYS A 133 1.68 8.15 0.45
CA LYS A 133 0.94 9.07 1.29
C LYS A 133 -0.47 8.55 1.62
N ALA A 134 -1.08 7.80 0.70
CA ALA A 134 -2.35 7.09 0.91
C ALA A 134 -2.26 5.87 1.84
N GLN A 135 -1.06 5.41 2.20
CA GLN A 135 -0.85 4.27 3.09
C GLN A 135 -0.24 4.66 4.44
N SER A 136 0.15 5.92 4.60
CA SER A 136 0.60 6.48 5.88
C SER A 136 -0.55 6.97 6.77
N CYS A 137 -1.77 7.06 6.20
CA CYS A 137 -3.00 7.36 6.90
C CYS A 137 -3.57 6.16 7.68
#